data_AF-A0A1Y2VHU2-F1
#
_entry.id   AF-A0A1Y2VHU2-F1
#
_cell.length_a   1.000
_cell.length_b   1.000
_cell.length_c   1.000
_cell.angle_alpha   90.00
_cell.angle_beta   90.00
_cell.angle_gamma   90.00
#
_symmetry.space_group_name_H-M   'P 1'
#
loop_
_entity.id
_entity.type
_entity.pdbx_description
1 polymer ?
#
loop_
_entity_poly.entity_id
_entity_poly.type
_entity_poly.pdbx_seq_one_letter_code
_entity_poly.pdbx_strand_id
1 'polypeptide(L)'
;MTTGSAEEVLAIDVQNLIESLNRDEDGGVEGDSAIDENEAKQVAIEKLPEEGSEIEVEVVELSSTGEGLAFQKGSKRVYVVPFAVPGDTVKVKVYRHLQDEGYTVADFVSVVTPSPSRDDSRIQCKYFATCSGCQFQMLDYAEQLRLKKRIVEKAFRNFSQLPPELIPAIQDTIGSPLQYGYRTKLTPHFDGPPGWRKGKQPFEKCPPIGFMPKGKRTTLDIEDCPIGTDAVRLGMKRERERIAVEYNKYTRGATILLRESTKRIPKKQVNNSSSPKEATKESSPLPPEDAVIRVETDEYTDLKTCVTDNNGTSTEYVGPYVFHNPAGSFFQNNNSILPVFTDYIRQHILPPSSSSSSSTSSPTPSPKIKYLIDAYSGSGLFTITLSPLLPGGSVGIDISDASINYAWRNARANKLPPSRARFIAADARNLFTPEVRSTYPADETVVVIDPPRKGCDADFLRQLLQFAPRRVVYVSCNVHTQARDVGVLVRGETAGSGLDGATGGNKTRYAIESLRGFDFFPQTGHVEGVAVLNRVDE
;
A
#
# COMPACT_ATOMS: atom_id res chain seq x y z
N MET A 1 -4.83 -20.37 7.75
CA MET A 1 -4.16 -19.49 6.77
C MET A 1 -3.74 -18.23 7.49
N THR A 2 -2.50 -17.77 7.28
CA THR A 2 -2.02 -16.51 7.85
C THR A 2 -2.86 -15.34 7.31
N THR A 3 -3.18 -14.37 8.17
CA THR A 3 -4.05 -13.24 7.85
C THR A 3 -3.27 -12.06 7.24
N GLY A 4 -1.96 -12.00 7.52
CA GLY A 4 -1.10 -10.88 7.15
C GLY A 4 -1.52 -9.58 7.85
N SER A 5 -2.11 -9.68 9.04
CA SER A 5 -2.46 -8.54 9.87
C SER A 5 -1.20 -7.89 10.45
N ALA A 6 -1.27 -6.61 10.83
CA ALA A 6 -0.12 -5.92 11.41
C ALA A 6 0.34 -6.58 12.73
N GLU A 7 -0.58 -7.09 13.53
CA GLU A 7 -0.29 -7.79 14.78
C GLU A 7 0.42 -9.12 14.52
N GLU A 8 -0.05 -9.91 13.56
CA GLU A 8 0.59 -11.18 13.18
C GLU A 8 1.98 -10.97 12.58
N VAL A 9 2.14 -9.97 11.72
CA VAL A 9 3.43 -9.59 11.13
C VAL A 9 4.43 -9.18 12.22
N LEU A 10 3.99 -8.33 13.15
CA LEU A 10 4.83 -7.88 14.26
C LEU A 10 5.23 -9.06 15.17
N ALA A 11 4.29 -9.94 15.51
CA ALA A 11 4.57 -11.10 16.34
C ALA A 11 5.63 -12.03 15.70
N ILE A 12 5.55 -12.26 14.37
CA ILE A 12 6.55 -13.04 13.64
C ILE A 12 7.92 -12.35 13.66
N ASP A 13 7.98 -11.03 13.46
CA ASP A 13 9.24 -10.29 13.52
C ASP A 13 9.88 -10.33 14.92
N VAL A 14 9.07 -10.17 15.97
CA VAL A 14 9.52 -10.31 17.37
C VAL A 14 10.07 -11.72 17.60
N GLN A 15 9.34 -12.75 17.20
CA GLN A 15 9.74 -14.13 17.41
C GLN A 15 11.05 -14.46 16.67
N ASN A 16 11.18 -14.02 15.41
CA ASN A 16 12.41 -14.19 14.64
C ASN A 16 13.63 -13.52 15.30
N LEU A 17 13.42 -12.35 15.93
CA LEU A 17 14.48 -11.64 16.64
C LEU A 17 14.89 -12.37 17.94
N ILE A 18 13.93 -12.91 18.68
CA ILE A 18 14.20 -13.74 19.87
C ILE A 18 15.00 -14.99 19.45
N GLU A 19 14.60 -15.64 18.37
CA GLU A 19 15.26 -16.84 17.84
C GLU A 19 16.65 -16.57 17.26
N SER A 20 16.92 -15.39 16.68
CA SER A 20 18.28 -15.05 16.24
C SER A 20 19.22 -14.87 17.44
N LEU A 21 18.76 -14.22 18.51
CA LEU A 21 19.59 -14.00 19.70
C LEU A 21 19.95 -15.30 20.42
N ASN A 22 19.01 -16.24 20.55
CA ASN A 22 19.29 -17.52 21.17
C ASN A 22 20.31 -18.35 20.36
N ARG A 23 20.31 -18.23 19.02
CA ARG A 23 21.29 -18.92 18.17
C ARG A 23 22.70 -18.34 18.29
N ASP A 24 22.82 -17.03 18.47
CA ASP A 24 24.11 -16.37 18.68
C ASP A 24 24.73 -16.73 20.04
N GLU A 25 23.92 -17.05 21.06
CA GLU A 25 24.39 -17.54 22.37
C GLU A 25 24.86 -19.00 22.32
N ASP A 26 24.14 -19.89 21.64
CA ASP A 26 24.50 -21.32 21.54
C ASP A 26 25.72 -21.59 20.62
N GLY A 27 26.00 -20.69 19.67
CA GLY A 27 27.16 -20.79 18.77
C GLY A 27 28.53 -20.51 19.42
N GLY A 28 28.57 -20.20 20.72
CA GLY A 28 29.77 -19.81 21.46
C GLY A 28 30.43 -20.89 22.32
N VAL A 29 29.88 -22.12 22.38
CA VAL A 29 30.42 -23.19 23.25
C VAL A 29 30.51 -24.52 22.49
N GLU A 30 31.59 -24.73 21.73
CA GLU A 30 32.11 -26.08 21.51
C GLU A 30 32.95 -26.47 22.74
N GLY A 31 32.28 -27.05 23.73
CA GLY A 31 32.88 -27.57 24.95
C GLY A 31 32.07 -28.75 25.46
N ASP A 32 32.58 -29.95 25.19
CA ASP A 32 32.02 -31.23 25.61
C ASP A 32 31.98 -31.32 27.14
N SER A 33 30.79 -31.15 27.73
CA SER A 33 30.48 -31.64 29.07
C SER A 33 28.99 -31.83 29.21
N ALA A 34 28.58 -33.09 29.43
CA ALA A 34 27.23 -33.46 29.82
C ALA A 34 26.82 -32.70 31.09
N ILE A 35 25.84 -31.81 30.97
CA ILE A 35 25.21 -31.14 32.11
C ILE A 35 23.89 -31.86 32.40
N ASP A 36 23.76 -32.23 33.67
CA ASP A 36 22.71 -33.01 34.32
C ASP A 36 21.29 -32.44 34.06
N GLU A 37 20.35 -33.29 33.68
CA GLU A 37 18.97 -32.97 33.26
C GLU A 37 18.06 -32.39 34.37
N ASN A 38 18.63 -31.96 35.50
CA ASN A 38 17.88 -31.49 36.68
C ASN A 38 18.15 -30.04 37.10
N GLU A 39 18.95 -29.26 36.39
CA GLU A 39 19.09 -27.80 36.62
C GLU A 39 18.26 -26.93 35.66
N ALA A 40 17.58 -27.50 34.66
CA ALA A 40 16.83 -26.79 33.62
C ALA A 40 15.42 -26.27 34.04
N LYS A 41 15.14 -26.13 35.34
CA LYS A 41 13.84 -25.63 35.85
C LYS A 41 13.99 -24.56 36.94
N GLN A 42 14.76 -23.53 36.65
CA GLN A 42 14.62 -22.22 37.28
C GLN A 42 14.81 -21.15 36.21
N VAL A 43 13.81 -20.96 35.35
CA VAL A 43 13.67 -19.71 34.60
C VAL A 43 13.41 -18.64 35.68
N ALA A 44 14.43 -17.88 36.04
CA ALA A 44 14.24 -16.68 36.85
C ALA A 44 13.15 -15.85 36.17
N ILE A 45 12.01 -15.68 36.83
CA ILE A 45 10.92 -14.83 36.32
C ILE A 45 11.53 -13.44 36.18
N GLU A 46 11.81 -13.05 34.92
CA GLU A 46 12.36 -11.75 34.61
C GLU A 46 11.41 -10.68 35.18
N LYS A 47 11.91 -9.89 36.12
CA LYS A 47 11.10 -8.85 36.76
C LYS A 47 10.93 -7.70 35.77
N LEU A 48 9.80 -7.69 35.07
CA LEU A 48 9.46 -6.64 34.11
C LEU A 48 9.28 -5.28 34.83
N PRO A 49 9.67 -4.16 34.18
CA PRO A 49 9.41 -2.82 34.70
C PRO A 49 7.90 -2.55 34.89
N GLU A 50 7.55 -1.64 35.78
CA GLU A 50 6.14 -1.28 36.02
C GLU A 50 5.53 -0.57 34.80
N GLU A 51 4.28 -0.88 34.45
CA GLU A 51 3.54 -0.15 33.42
C GLU A 51 3.43 1.33 33.80
N GLY A 52 3.79 2.21 32.86
CA GLY A 52 3.88 3.65 33.07
C GLY A 52 5.25 4.16 33.52
N SER A 53 6.20 3.28 33.86
CA SER A 53 7.58 3.67 34.13
C SER A 53 8.32 4.11 32.87
N GLU A 54 9.28 5.03 33.02
CA GLU A 54 10.20 5.42 31.95
C GLU A 54 11.50 4.64 32.06
N ILE A 55 11.92 4.00 30.96
CA ILE A 55 13.15 3.22 30.88
C ILE A 55 13.93 3.60 29.61
N GLU A 56 15.22 3.26 29.58
CA GLU A 56 16.05 3.35 28.38
C GLU A 56 16.15 1.98 27.71
N VAL A 57 15.97 1.96 26.40
CA VAL A 57 16.10 0.77 25.56
C VAL A 57 16.94 1.06 24.33
N GLU A 58 17.66 0.06 23.87
CA GLU A 58 18.49 0.10 22.67
C GLU A 58 17.78 -0.61 21.53
N VAL A 59 17.57 0.10 20.42
CA VAL A 59 16.88 -0.43 19.25
C VAL A 59 17.87 -1.22 18.41
N VAL A 60 17.54 -2.48 18.11
CA VAL A 60 18.41 -3.37 17.33
C VAL A 60 17.89 -3.62 15.92
N GLU A 61 16.58 -3.56 15.73
CA GLU A 61 15.95 -3.84 14.44
C GLU A 61 14.68 -2.98 14.24
N LEU A 62 14.23 -2.87 12.99
CA LEU A 62 12.88 -2.38 12.67
C LEU A 62 12.01 -3.55 12.24
N SER A 63 10.84 -3.66 12.87
CA SER A 63 9.76 -4.53 12.42
C SER A 63 9.25 -4.13 11.03
N SER A 64 8.56 -5.06 10.37
CA SER A 64 7.96 -4.87 9.06
C SER A 64 6.76 -3.91 9.09
N THR A 65 6.26 -3.58 10.29
CA THR A 65 5.20 -2.58 10.53
C THR A 65 5.75 -1.17 10.78
N GLY A 66 7.08 -1.04 10.93
CA GLY A 66 7.79 0.25 11.03
C GLY A 66 8.10 0.71 12.46
N GLU A 67 7.87 -0.13 13.47
CA GLU A 67 8.31 0.08 14.84
C GLU A 67 9.70 -0.49 15.09
N GLY A 68 10.48 0.17 15.93
CA GLY A 68 11.75 -0.34 16.45
C GLY A 68 11.52 -1.49 17.42
N LEU A 69 12.34 -2.54 17.28
CA LEU A 69 12.44 -3.64 18.21
C LEU A 69 13.70 -3.41 19.04
N ALA A 70 13.50 -3.30 20.35
CA ALA A 70 14.53 -2.85 21.28
C ALA A 70 14.64 -3.77 22.49
N PHE A 71 15.80 -3.71 23.15
CA PHE A 71 16.05 -4.41 24.41
C PHE A 71 16.45 -3.42 25.48
N GLN A 72 16.04 -3.71 26.72
CA GLN A 72 16.65 -3.08 27.89
C GLN A 72 17.96 -3.81 28.20
N LYS A 73 18.99 -3.09 28.66
CA LYS A 73 20.26 -3.71 29.07
C LYS A 73 20.02 -4.78 30.14
N GLY A 74 20.49 -5.99 29.89
CA GLY A 74 20.32 -7.14 30.80
C GLY A 74 18.94 -7.80 30.76
N SER A 75 18.07 -7.41 29.81
CA SER A 75 16.74 -7.98 29.61
C SER A 75 16.66 -8.73 28.28
N LYS A 76 15.94 -9.86 28.27
CA LYS A 76 15.62 -10.60 27.03
C LYS A 76 14.24 -10.23 26.47
N ARG A 77 13.54 -9.30 27.12
CA ARG A 77 12.22 -8.84 26.69
C ARG A 77 12.35 -7.89 25.50
N VAL A 78 11.61 -8.17 24.42
CA VAL A 78 11.51 -7.27 23.27
C VAL A 78 10.55 -6.12 23.60
N TYR A 79 10.99 -4.89 23.36
CA TYR A 79 10.19 -3.67 23.43
C TYR A 79 9.88 -3.17 22.02
N VAL A 80 8.60 -3.00 21.72
CA VAL A 80 8.12 -2.42 20.46
C VAL A 80 7.95 -0.92 20.64
N VAL A 81 8.79 -0.14 19.96
CA VAL A 81 8.94 1.29 20.15
C VAL A 81 8.68 2.04 18.84
N PRO A 82 7.70 2.94 18.78
CA PRO A 82 7.47 3.74 17.58
C PRO A 82 8.56 4.82 17.40
N PHE A 83 8.77 5.28 16.16
CA PHE A 83 9.65 6.42 15.83
C PHE A 83 11.12 6.28 16.24
N ALA A 84 11.57 5.04 16.44
CA ALA A 84 12.94 4.70 16.79
C ALA A 84 13.50 3.76 15.71
N VAL A 85 14.80 3.89 15.41
CA VAL A 85 15.48 3.17 14.33
C VAL A 85 16.70 2.43 14.88
N PRO A 86 17.23 1.40 14.19
CA PRO A 86 18.29 0.55 14.71
C PRO A 86 19.55 1.36 15.05
N GLY A 87 20.12 1.11 16.22
CA GLY A 87 21.23 1.86 16.81
C GLY A 87 20.82 3.05 17.66
N ASP A 88 19.53 3.44 17.70
CA ASP A 88 19.08 4.46 18.64
C ASP A 88 19.07 3.89 20.07
N THR A 89 19.53 4.67 21.04
CA THR A 89 19.12 4.52 22.44
C THR A 89 18.01 5.52 22.72
N VAL A 90 16.85 5.04 23.15
CA VAL A 90 15.65 5.85 23.34
C VAL A 90 15.09 5.69 24.74
N LYS A 91 14.54 6.79 25.26
CA LYS A 91 13.70 6.79 26.44
C LYS A 91 12.29 6.46 26.04
N VAL A 92 11.69 5.49 26.71
CA VAL A 92 10.34 5.00 26.43
C VAL A 92 9.53 4.91 27.71
N LYS A 93 8.22 5.06 27.59
CA LYS A 93 7.28 4.81 28.67
C LYS A 93 6.61 3.46 28.44
N VAL A 94 6.76 2.54 29.38
CA VAL A 94 6.14 1.22 29.29
C VAL A 94 4.62 1.37 29.25
N TYR A 95 3.98 0.84 28.20
CA TYR A 95 2.52 0.94 28.07
C TYR A 95 1.85 -0.36 28.53
N ARG A 96 2.21 -1.49 27.92
CA ARG A 96 1.57 -2.78 28.23
C ARG A 96 2.49 -3.95 27.94
N HIS A 97 2.49 -4.93 28.85
CA HIS A 97 3.13 -6.23 28.60
C HIS A 97 2.17 -7.20 27.92
N LEU A 98 2.58 -7.72 26.77
CA LEU A 98 1.90 -8.78 26.03
C LEU A 98 2.64 -10.09 26.30
N GLN A 99 2.30 -10.72 27.43
CA GLN A 99 3.06 -11.85 27.97
C GLN A 99 3.02 -13.06 27.03
N ASP A 100 1.84 -13.41 26.53
CA ASP A 100 1.62 -14.55 25.64
C ASP A 100 2.36 -14.39 24.31
N GLU A 101 2.50 -13.15 23.84
CA GLU A 101 3.19 -12.81 22.59
C GLU A 101 4.69 -12.51 22.78
N GLY A 102 5.19 -12.50 24.01
CA GLY A 102 6.63 -12.35 24.28
C GLY A 102 7.20 -10.93 24.20
N TYR A 103 6.39 -9.87 24.03
CA TYR A 103 6.88 -8.49 23.88
C TYR A 103 6.13 -7.44 24.71
N THR A 104 6.72 -6.25 24.83
CA THR A 104 6.17 -5.11 25.55
C THR A 104 5.93 -3.96 24.57
N VAL A 105 4.75 -3.36 24.58
CA VAL A 105 4.49 -2.13 23.83
C VAL A 105 4.90 -0.94 24.68
N ALA A 106 5.62 0.00 24.09
CA ALA A 106 6.06 1.21 24.77
C ALA A 106 5.77 2.47 23.95
N ASP A 107 5.46 3.57 24.64
CA ASP A 107 5.33 4.88 24.04
C ASP A 107 6.72 5.52 23.92
N PHE A 108 7.02 6.11 22.76
CA PHE A 108 8.23 6.89 22.56
C PHE A 108 8.20 8.18 23.38
N VAL A 109 9.28 8.48 24.10
CA VAL A 109 9.44 9.73 24.87
C VAL A 109 10.48 10.63 24.22
N SER A 110 11.72 10.17 24.08
CA SER A 110 12.80 10.94 23.47
C SER A 110 13.97 10.08 23.02
N VAL A 111 14.82 10.62 22.17
CA VAL A 111 16.13 10.02 21.86
C VAL A 111 17.12 10.40 22.94
N VAL A 112 17.87 9.41 23.44
CA VAL A 112 19.01 9.62 24.34
C VAL A 112 20.30 9.67 23.54
N THR A 113 20.47 8.73 22.60
CA THR A 113 21.62 8.69 21.68
C THR A 113 21.13 8.29 20.29
N PRO A 114 21.30 9.14 19.26
CA PRO A 114 20.84 8.82 17.91
C PRO A 114 21.77 7.81 17.23
N SER A 115 21.18 6.91 16.43
CA SER A 115 21.91 6.06 15.49
C SER A 115 22.60 6.88 14.40
N PRO A 116 23.63 6.32 13.72
CA PRO A 116 24.24 6.95 12.55
C PRO A 116 23.26 7.20 11.39
N SER A 117 22.17 6.42 11.31
CA SER A 117 21.13 6.57 10.28
C SER A 117 20.11 7.67 10.58
N ARG A 118 20.07 8.18 11.83
CA ARG A 118 19.08 9.13 12.28
C ARG A 118 19.57 10.57 12.13
N ASP A 119 18.76 11.40 11.48
CA ASP A 119 18.95 12.84 11.43
C ASP A 119 17.60 13.57 11.53
N ASP A 120 17.35 14.14 12.70
CA ASP A 120 16.10 14.84 12.99
C ASP A 120 15.97 16.19 12.24
N SER A 121 17.05 16.72 11.64
CA SER A 121 16.98 17.94 10.81
C SER A 121 16.21 17.73 9.49
N ARG A 122 16.02 16.47 9.08
CA ARG A 122 15.22 16.08 7.90
C ARG A 122 13.70 16.14 8.16
N ILE A 123 13.29 16.16 9.43
CA ILE A 123 11.87 16.11 9.81
C ILE A 123 11.17 17.40 9.40
N GLN A 124 10.19 17.28 8.48
CA GLN A 124 9.41 18.42 7.98
C GLN A 124 8.09 18.61 8.74
N CYS A 125 7.68 17.64 9.56
CA CYS A 125 6.43 17.69 10.30
C CYS A 125 6.69 17.90 11.80
N LYS A 126 6.22 19.02 12.36
CA LYS A 126 6.32 19.31 13.80
C LYS A 126 5.56 18.31 14.70
N TYR A 127 4.70 17.48 14.11
CA TYR A 127 3.93 16.43 14.79
C TYR A 127 4.52 15.02 14.63
N PHE A 128 5.66 14.90 13.94
CA PHE A 128 6.40 13.66 13.89
C PHE A 128 6.76 13.21 15.32
N ALA A 129 6.90 11.89 15.52
CA ALA A 129 7.01 11.26 16.83
C ALA A 129 5.77 11.35 17.75
N THR A 130 4.65 11.91 17.28
CA THR A 130 3.36 11.88 17.99
C THR A 130 2.24 11.37 17.09
N CYS A 131 2.07 11.96 15.91
CA CYS A 131 1.07 11.56 14.91
C CYS A 131 1.36 10.14 14.39
N SER A 132 0.33 9.32 14.22
CA SER A 132 0.46 7.95 13.70
C SER A 132 0.75 7.85 12.20
N GLY A 133 0.77 8.97 11.47
CA GLY A 133 0.78 8.99 10.01
C GLY A 133 2.13 8.71 9.33
N CYS A 134 3.26 9.03 9.96
CA CYS A 134 4.60 8.86 9.37
C CYS A 134 5.54 8.20 10.38
N GLN A 135 6.41 7.31 9.91
CA GLN A 135 7.34 6.54 10.73
C GLN A 135 8.81 6.93 10.49
N PHE A 136 9.16 7.46 9.30
CA PHE A 136 10.55 7.47 8.82
C PHE A 136 11.12 8.86 8.48
N GLN A 137 10.51 9.96 8.92
CA GLN A 137 10.97 11.32 8.50
C GLN A 137 12.40 11.67 8.93
N MET A 138 12.95 10.97 9.94
CA MET A 138 14.33 11.14 10.40
C MET A 138 15.36 10.34 9.59
N LEU A 139 14.92 9.46 8.68
CA LEU A 139 15.79 8.63 7.87
C LEU A 139 16.05 9.27 6.51
N ASP A 140 17.26 9.06 5.99
CA ASP A 140 17.55 9.31 4.59
C ASP A 140 16.64 8.50 3.68
N TYR A 141 16.23 9.07 2.54
CA TYR A 141 15.27 8.42 1.67
C TYR A 141 15.80 7.10 1.08
N ALA A 142 17.10 7.00 0.79
CA ALA A 142 17.68 5.75 0.31
C ALA A 142 17.54 4.63 1.37
N GLU A 143 17.67 4.98 2.64
CA GLU A 143 17.48 4.05 3.74
C GLU A 143 16.01 3.62 3.88
N GLN A 144 15.06 4.54 3.65
CA GLN A 144 13.63 4.17 3.59
C GLN A 144 13.36 3.12 2.52
N LEU A 145 13.94 3.28 1.32
CA LEU A 145 13.77 2.32 0.21
C LEU A 145 14.40 0.96 0.53
N ARG A 146 15.57 0.96 1.18
CA ARG A 146 16.24 -0.27 1.66
C ARG A 146 15.39 -1.01 2.69
N LEU A 147 14.81 -0.29 3.65
CA LEU A 147 13.91 -0.86 4.65
C LEU A 147 12.66 -1.46 4.00
N LYS A 148 12.05 -0.74 3.04
CA LYS A 148 10.88 -1.25 2.29
C LYS A 148 11.19 -2.50 1.49
N LYS A 149 12.39 -2.59 0.90
CA LYS A 149 12.85 -3.82 0.23
C LYS A 149 12.89 -4.99 1.22
N ARG A 150 13.47 -4.76 2.41
CA ARG A 150 13.53 -5.76 3.48
C ARG A 150 12.15 -6.23 3.95
N ILE A 151 11.14 -5.35 3.95
CA ILE A 151 9.75 -5.74 4.25
C ILE A 151 9.25 -6.77 3.23
N VAL A 152 9.52 -6.57 1.94
CA VAL A 152 9.16 -7.53 0.89
C VAL A 152 9.91 -8.86 1.07
N GLU A 153 11.21 -8.81 1.37
CA GLU A 153 12.04 -9.99 1.64
C GLU A 153 11.48 -10.82 2.81
N LYS A 154 11.17 -10.16 3.93
CA LYS A 154 10.57 -10.79 5.11
C LYS A 154 9.19 -11.36 4.82
N ALA A 155 8.36 -10.64 4.07
CA ALA A 155 7.05 -11.11 3.67
C ALA A 155 7.12 -12.42 2.88
N PHE A 156 7.97 -12.49 1.87
CA PHE A 156 8.13 -13.71 1.06
C PHE A 156 8.80 -14.83 1.85
N ARG A 157 9.77 -14.55 2.72
CA ARG A 157 10.36 -15.55 3.61
C ARG A 157 9.34 -16.19 4.55
N ASN A 158 8.51 -15.36 5.19
CA ASN A 158 7.69 -15.80 6.32
C ASN A 158 6.27 -16.24 5.93
N PHE A 159 5.72 -15.71 4.83
CA PHE A 159 4.31 -15.91 4.48
C PHE A 159 4.10 -16.74 3.21
N SER A 160 5.10 -16.86 2.33
CA SER A 160 4.91 -17.57 1.05
C SER A 160 4.80 -19.08 1.20
N GLN A 161 5.38 -19.68 2.25
CA GLN A 161 5.53 -21.14 2.39
C GLN A 161 6.21 -21.75 1.16
N LEU A 162 7.16 -21.02 0.57
CA LEU A 162 7.99 -21.48 -0.53
C LEU A 162 9.42 -21.73 -0.03
N PRO A 163 10.10 -22.75 -0.55
CA PRO A 163 11.54 -22.87 -0.40
C PRO A 163 12.25 -21.62 -0.97
N PRO A 164 13.33 -21.13 -0.33
CA PRO A 164 14.06 -19.93 -0.77
C PRO A 164 14.49 -19.97 -2.24
N GLU A 165 14.82 -21.15 -2.78
CA GLU A 165 15.25 -21.35 -4.16
C GLU A 165 14.15 -21.05 -5.21
N LEU A 166 12.87 -21.04 -4.81
CA LEU A 166 11.76 -20.67 -5.69
C LEU A 166 11.45 -19.16 -5.65
N ILE A 167 12.09 -18.42 -4.75
CA ILE A 167 11.88 -16.99 -4.57
C ILE A 167 13.06 -16.26 -5.24
N PRO A 168 12.86 -15.56 -6.36
CA PRO A 168 13.94 -14.79 -6.96
C PRO A 168 14.39 -13.67 -6.01
N ALA A 169 15.62 -13.20 -6.21
CA ALA A 169 16.12 -12.04 -5.46
C ALA A 169 15.16 -10.86 -5.60
N ILE A 170 14.72 -10.32 -4.46
CA ILE A 170 13.86 -9.14 -4.44
C ILE A 170 14.64 -7.96 -5.02
N GLN A 171 14.08 -7.29 -6.02
CA GLN A 171 14.71 -6.14 -6.64
C GLN A 171 14.58 -4.89 -5.76
N ASP A 172 15.35 -3.86 -6.07
CA ASP A 172 15.32 -2.62 -5.31
C ASP A 172 13.95 -1.91 -5.42
N THR A 173 13.51 -1.37 -4.29
CA THR A 173 12.27 -0.60 -4.20
C THR A 173 12.35 0.63 -5.10
N ILE A 174 11.35 0.84 -5.97
CA ILE A 174 11.25 2.07 -6.75
C ILE A 174 10.70 3.18 -5.86
N GLY A 175 11.46 4.27 -5.73
CA GLY A 175 11.03 5.46 -5.00
C GLY A 175 9.98 6.28 -5.73
N SER A 176 9.09 6.92 -4.96
CA SER A 176 8.27 8.04 -5.43
C SER A 176 9.13 9.20 -5.92
N PRO A 177 8.75 9.87 -7.02
CA PRO A 177 9.37 11.13 -7.44
C PRO A 177 9.24 12.26 -6.41
N LEU A 178 8.17 12.26 -5.61
CA LEU A 178 7.96 13.22 -4.53
C LEU A 178 7.93 12.52 -3.17
N GLN A 179 8.73 13.02 -2.22
CA GLN A 179 8.83 12.49 -0.85
C GLN A 179 7.89 13.21 0.14
N TYR A 180 7.46 14.41 -0.22
CA TYR A 180 6.49 15.27 0.47
C TYR A 180 5.57 15.88 -0.59
N GLY A 181 4.44 16.47 -0.20
CA GLY A 181 3.51 17.08 -1.16
C GLY A 181 2.89 16.10 -2.15
N TYR A 182 2.97 14.78 -1.93
CA TYR A 182 2.53 13.76 -2.88
C TYR A 182 1.06 13.34 -2.67
N ARG A 183 0.54 13.52 -1.45
CA ARG A 183 -0.70 12.89 -1.01
C ARG A 183 -1.92 13.69 -1.44
N THR A 184 -2.64 13.14 -2.41
CA THR A 184 -3.82 13.78 -3.04
C THR A 184 -5.09 13.67 -2.21
N LYS A 185 -5.10 12.86 -1.14
CA LYS A 185 -6.24 12.73 -0.22
C LYS A 185 -5.82 12.68 1.24
N LEU A 186 -6.43 13.56 2.03
CA LEU A 186 -6.39 13.53 3.48
C LEU A 186 -7.81 13.47 4.04
N THR A 187 -7.95 12.82 5.20
CA THR A 187 -9.22 12.70 5.90
C THR A 187 -9.05 13.05 7.39
N PRO A 188 -8.72 14.31 7.72
CA PRO A 188 -8.67 14.74 9.10
C PRO A 188 -10.07 14.61 9.73
N HIS A 189 -10.12 14.40 11.03
CA HIS A 189 -11.35 14.20 11.77
C HIS A 189 -11.32 14.98 13.09
N PHE A 190 -12.48 15.05 13.73
CA PHE A 190 -12.62 15.49 15.11
C PHE A 190 -13.57 14.57 15.86
N ASP A 191 -13.28 14.34 17.13
CA ASP A 191 -14.11 13.51 18.02
C ASP A 191 -15.42 14.21 18.39
N GLY A 192 -16.45 13.42 18.72
CA GLY A 192 -17.74 13.98 19.17
C GLY A 192 -17.66 14.71 20.51
N PRO A 193 -18.60 15.63 20.80
CA PRO A 193 -18.56 16.44 22.01
C PRO A 193 -18.69 15.56 23.28
N PRO A 194 -18.17 15.98 24.44
CA PRO A 194 -18.29 15.20 25.67
C PRO A 194 -19.73 14.76 25.94
N GLY A 195 -19.94 13.46 26.17
CA GLY A 195 -21.28 12.91 26.40
C GLY A 195 -22.15 12.74 25.15
N TRP A 196 -21.64 12.92 23.92
CA TRP A 196 -22.41 12.76 22.67
C TRP A 196 -23.11 11.41 22.50
N ARG A 197 -22.62 10.36 23.17
CA ARG A 197 -23.26 9.03 23.21
C ARG A 197 -24.55 9.01 24.04
N LYS A 198 -24.72 9.95 24.98
CA LYS A 198 -25.86 10.07 25.90
C LYS A 198 -26.85 11.16 25.50
N GLY A 199 -26.50 12.05 24.56
CA GLY A 199 -27.38 13.13 24.10
C GLY A 199 -26.80 13.89 22.90
N LYS A 200 -27.66 14.62 22.17
CA LYS A 200 -27.28 15.42 20.99
C LYS A 200 -26.96 16.87 21.39
N GLN A 201 -25.93 17.07 22.20
CA GLN A 201 -25.48 18.43 22.51
C GLN A 201 -24.47 18.91 21.46
N PRO A 202 -24.60 20.16 20.97
CA PRO A 202 -23.58 20.73 20.10
C PRO A 202 -22.26 21.00 20.80
N PHE A 203 -21.20 21.24 20.03
CA PHE A 203 -19.94 21.71 20.59
C PHE A 203 -20.05 23.14 21.15
N GLU A 204 -19.49 23.37 22.33
CA GLU A 204 -19.37 24.70 22.95
C GLU A 204 -18.17 25.50 22.41
N LYS A 205 -17.12 24.80 21.97
CA LYS A 205 -15.91 25.35 21.35
C LYS A 205 -15.46 24.49 20.17
N CYS A 206 -14.69 25.08 19.26
CA CYS A 206 -14.10 24.34 18.15
C CYS A 206 -13.27 23.15 18.66
N PRO A 207 -13.53 21.91 18.21
CA PRO A 207 -12.77 20.74 18.64
C PRO A 207 -11.38 20.70 17.97
N PRO A 208 -10.43 19.94 18.53
CA PRO A 208 -9.23 19.51 17.81
C PRO A 208 -9.58 18.85 16.48
N ILE A 209 -8.90 19.24 15.39
CA ILE A 209 -9.09 18.67 14.06
C ILE A 209 -7.76 18.12 13.58
N GLY A 210 -7.71 16.85 13.19
CA GLY A 210 -6.48 16.26 12.68
C GLY A 210 -6.52 14.75 12.61
N PHE A 211 -5.50 14.10 13.14
CA PHE A 211 -5.29 12.65 13.04
C PHE A 211 -5.05 12.04 14.42
N MET A 212 -5.05 10.71 14.53
CA MET A 212 -4.81 10.05 15.81
C MET A 212 -3.31 10.05 16.16
N PRO A 213 -2.92 10.33 17.43
CA PRO A 213 -1.61 10.00 17.93
C PRO A 213 -1.35 8.49 17.85
N LYS A 214 -0.09 8.10 17.75
CA LYS A 214 0.29 6.69 17.87
C LYS A 214 -0.17 6.14 19.23
N GLY A 215 -0.79 4.96 19.23
CA GLY A 215 -1.27 4.28 20.44
C GLY A 215 -2.54 4.85 21.07
N LYS A 216 -3.10 5.97 20.59
CA LYS A 216 -4.27 6.63 21.21
C LYS A 216 -5.44 6.75 20.23
N ARG A 217 -6.66 6.70 20.77
CA ARG A 217 -7.93 6.80 20.01
C ARG A 217 -8.59 8.18 20.14
N THR A 218 -7.78 9.21 20.31
CA THR A 218 -8.21 10.61 20.43
C THR A 218 -7.64 11.42 19.29
N THR A 219 -8.29 12.51 18.91
CA THR A 219 -7.81 13.39 17.84
C THR A 219 -6.66 14.28 18.34
N LEU A 220 -5.54 14.29 17.62
CA LEU A 220 -4.47 15.29 17.73
C LEU A 220 -4.81 16.48 16.82
N ASP A 221 -4.79 17.68 17.37
CA ASP A 221 -4.97 18.88 16.55
C ASP A 221 -3.76 19.12 15.66
N ILE A 222 -3.98 19.08 14.35
CA ILE A 222 -2.96 19.24 13.31
C ILE A 222 -3.46 20.29 12.35
N GLU A 223 -2.75 21.42 12.18
CA GLU A 223 -3.18 22.44 11.22
C GLU A 223 -2.72 22.18 9.78
N ASP A 224 -1.63 21.46 9.60
CA ASP A 224 -1.01 21.21 8.31
C ASP A 224 -0.34 19.84 8.26
N CYS A 225 -0.27 19.25 7.05
CA CYS A 225 0.33 17.95 6.82
C CYS A 225 1.26 18.04 5.59
N PRO A 226 2.59 18.04 5.77
CA PRO A 226 3.54 18.33 4.68
C PRO A 226 3.59 17.23 3.60
N ILE A 227 3.05 16.05 3.86
CA ILE A 227 2.90 15.01 2.82
C ILE A 227 1.71 15.27 1.90
N GLY A 228 0.74 16.09 2.29
CA GLY A 228 -0.41 16.49 1.46
C GLY A 228 0.01 17.45 0.35
N THR A 229 -0.61 17.36 -0.83
CA THR A 229 -0.36 18.34 -1.90
C THR A 229 -0.75 19.75 -1.46
N ASP A 230 -0.21 20.78 -2.10
CA ASP A 230 -0.54 22.17 -1.74
C ASP A 230 -2.05 22.47 -1.86
N ALA A 231 -2.73 21.87 -2.84
CA ALA A 231 -4.18 21.98 -2.97
C ALA A 231 -4.89 21.40 -1.74
N VAL A 232 -4.48 20.21 -1.29
CA VAL A 232 -5.04 19.56 -0.10
C VAL A 232 -4.73 20.33 1.18
N ARG A 233 -3.50 20.85 1.33
CA ARG A 233 -3.09 21.66 2.49
C ARG A 233 -3.88 22.98 2.57
N LEU A 234 -4.09 23.62 1.43
CA LEU A 234 -4.96 24.79 1.32
C LEU A 234 -6.43 24.45 1.65
N GLY A 235 -6.92 23.30 1.19
CA GLY A 235 -8.22 22.78 1.58
C GLY A 235 -8.34 22.56 3.08
N MET A 236 -7.30 22.01 3.71
CA MET A 236 -7.23 21.81 5.16
C MET A 236 -7.37 23.13 5.92
N LYS A 237 -6.64 24.17 5.51
CA LYS A 237 -6.74 25.51 6.11
C LYS A 237 -8.18 26.05 6.05
N ARG A 238 -8.81 25.98 4.88
CA ARG A 238 -10.18 26.49 4.65
C ARG A 238 -11.24 25.73 5.42
N GLU A 239 -11.15 24.40 5.47
CA GLU A 239 -12.08 23.59 6.25
C GLU A 239 -11.94 23.84 7.76
N ARG A 240 -10.72 24.09 8.24
CA ARG A 240 -10.49 24.52 9.64
C ARG A 240 -11.14 25.87 9.92
N GLU A 241 -10.98 26.86 9.03
CA GLU A 241 -11.63 28.17 9.14
C GLU A 241 -13.17 28.03 9.14
N ARG A 242 -13.72 27.20 8.26
CA ARG A 242 -15.17 26.90 8.20
C ARG A 242 -15.64 26.29 9.52
N ILE A 243 -14.97 25.25 10.03
CA ILE A 243 -15.37 24.57 11.27
C ILE A 243 -15.21 25.46 12.49
N ALA A 244 -14.22 26.36 12.52
CA ALA A 244 -14.06 27.33 13.59
C ALA A 244 -15.29 28.24 13.77
N VAL A 245 -16.09 28.44 12.72
CA VAL A 245 -17.35 29.19 12.76
C VAL A 245 -18.57 28.27 12.92
N GLU A 246 -18.50 27.05 12.38
CA GLU A 246 -19.64 26.13 12.28
C GLU A 246 -19.65 24.98 13.31
N TYR A 247 -18.70 24.92 14.23
CA TYR A 247 -18.58 23.80 15.18
C TYR A 247 -19.86 23.53 15.97
N ASN A 248 -20.64 24.57 16.27
CA ASN A 248 -21.92 24.50 16.98
C ASN A 248 -23.05 23.83 16.16
N LYS A 249 -22.83 23.53 14.88
CA LYS A 249 -23.77 22.75 14.06
C LYS A 249 -23.58 21.24 14.25
N TYR A 250 -22.44 20.81 14.81
CA TYR A 250 -22.10 19.42 14.96
C TYR A 250 -22.50 18.89 16.34
N THR A 251 -23.15 17.73 16.37
CA THR A 251 -23.53 17.01 17.60
C THR A 251 -22.84 15.66 17.73
N ARG A 252 -21.96 15.34 16.76
CA ARG A 252 -21.16 14.13 16.65
C ARG A 252 -19.81 14.48 16.04
N GLY A 253 -18.84 13.58 16.20
CA GLY A 253 -17.58 13.69 15.46
C GLY A 253 -17.80 13.51 13.96
N ALA A 254 -16.88 14.05 13.16
CA ALA A 254 -16.95 13.92 11.71
C ALA A 254 -15.56 13.74 11.11
N THR A 255 -15.55 13.20 9.89
CA THR A 255 -14.37 13.13 9.04
C THR A 255 -14.54 14.15 7.90
N ILE A 256 -13.52 14.96 7.69
CA ILE A 256 -13.46 15.99 6.65
C ILE A 256 -12.74 15.37 5.47
N LEU A 257 -13.37 15.35 4.30
CA LEU A 257 -12.69 14.93 3.08
C LEU A 257 -11.88 16.09 2.53
N LEU A 258 -10.62 15.83 2.17
CA LEU A 258 -9.79 16.73 1.38
C LEU A 258 -9.23 15.92 0.22
N ARG A 259 -9.71 16.13 -1.01
CA ARG A 259 -9.25 15.42 -2.22
C ARG A 259 -8.82 16.42 -3.28
N GLU A 260 -7.61 16.29 -3.79
CA GLU A 260 -7.16 17.06 -4.95
C GLU A 260 -7.99 16.70 -6.19
N SER A 261 -8.38 17.72 -6.95
CA SER A 261 -8.93 17.58 -8.29
C SER A 261 -8.14 18.47 -9.24
N THR A 262 -7.75 17.93 -10.39
CA THR A 262 -6.93 18.62 -11.38
C THR A 262 -7.74 18.89 -12.65
N LYS A 263 -7.69 20.13 -13.14
CA LYS A 263 -8.12 20.51 -14.49
C LYS A 263 -6.90 20.83 -15.34
N ARG A 264 -6.65 20.07 -16.40
CA ARG A 264 -5.52 20.26 -17.32
C ARG A 264 -5.89 21.12 -18.52
N ILE A 265 -5.09 22.14 -18.81
CA ILE A 265 -5.25 23.05 -19.94
C ILE A 265 -4.03 22.89 -20.87
N PRO A 266 -4.15 22.26 -22.06
CA PRO A 266 -3.04 22.12 -23.00
C PRO A 266 -2.53 23.46 -23.55
N LYS A 267 -1.21 23.66 -23.63
CA LYS A 267 -0.58 24.90 -24.13
C LYS A 267 -0.65 25.05 -25.66
N LYS A 268 -0.73 23.94 -26.42
CA LYS A 268 -0.78 23.92 -27.90
C LYS A 268 -2.04 24.56 -28.53
N GLN A 269 -3.03 24.99 -27.74
CA GLN A 269 -4.20 25.72 -28.23
C GLN A 269 -4.11 27.25 -28.12
N VAL A 270 -3.02 27.81 -27.57
CA VAL A 270 -2.90 29.27 -27.37
C VAL A 270 -2.34 30.00 -28.61
N ASN A 271 -1.68 29.30 -29.54
CA ASN A 271 -0.91 29.95 -30.61
C ASN A 271 -1.60 30.03 -31.99
N ASN A 272 -2.85 29.56 -32.16
CA ASN A 272 -3.48 29.49 -33.49
C ASN A 272 -4.95 29.93 -33.57
N SER A 273 -5.40 30.84 -32.71
CA SER A 273 -6.61 31.63 -32.99
C SER A 273 -6.69 32.88 -32.13
N SER A 274 -6.75 34.02 -32.81
CA SER A 274 -7.39 35.27 -32.40
C SER A 274 -8.41 35.14 -31.27
N SER A 275 -8.27 35.99 -30.23
CA SER A 275 -9.29 36.38 -29.25
C SER A 275 -9.95 35.24 -28.44
N PRO A 276 -9.87 35.23 -27.09
CA PRO A 276 -10.53 34.22 -26.29
C PRO A 276 -12.04 34.51 -26.20
N LYS A 277 -12.79 34.13 -27.23
CA LYS A 277 -14.23 33.93 -27.17
C LYS A 277 -14.51 32.57 -27.80
N GLU A 278 -15.12 31.71 -26.99
CA GLU A 278 -15.56 30.33 -27.32
C GLU A 278 -14.56 29.20 -27.03
N ALA A 279 -14.48 28.84 -25.75
CA ALA A 279 -14.27 27.45 -25.35
C ALA A 279 -15.28 27.09 -24.24
N THR A 280 -16.27 26.29 -24.62
CA THR A 280 -17.05 25.35 -23.80
C THR A 280 -17.73 25.84 -22.52
N LYS A 281 -19.07 25.91 -22.59
CA LYS A 281 -20.00 25.84 -21.46
C LYS A 281 -19.85 24.50 -20.72
N GLU A 282 -18.86 24.40 -19.83
CA GLU A 282 -18.97 23.57 -18.62
C GLU A 282 -18.93 24.54 -17.43
N SER A 283 -20.12 24.97 -17.04
CA SER A 283 -20.36 25.92 -15.96
C SER A 283 -20.21 25.23 -14.61
N SER A 284 -18.99 25.16 -14.10
CA SER A 284 -18.80 25.49 -12.69
C SER A 284 -17.94 26.75 -12.64
N PRO A 285 -18.30 27.77 -11.85
CA PRO A 285 -17.34 28.81 -11.55
C PRO A 285 -16.10 28.13 -10.98
N LEU A 286 -14.93 28.44 -11.53
CA LEU A 286 -13.68 28.06 -10.87
C LEU A 286 -13.74 28.62 -9.44
N PRO A 287 -13.27 27.87 -8.43
CA PRO A 287 -13.22 28.41 -7.08
C PRO A 287 -12.37 29.69 -7.06
N PRO A 288 -12.53 30.55 -6.04
CA PRO A 288 -11.77 31.80 -5.90
C PRO A 288 -10.28 31.64 -6.26
N GLU A 289 -9.62 32.62 -6.89
CA GLU A 289 -8.25 32.42 -7.40
C GLU A 289 -7.25 31.94 -6.32
N ASP A 290 -7.44 32.39 -5.08
CA ASP A 290 -6.66 31.98 -3.91
C ASP A 290 -6.90 30.51 -3.50
N ALA A 291 -7.78 29.78 -4.20
CA ALA A 291 -8.12 28.35 -4.03
C ALA A 291 -7.39 27.41 -4.98
N VAL A 292 -6.70 27.96 -5.97
CA VAL A 292 -6.23 27.23 -7.13
C VAL A 292 -4.71 27.22 -7.15
N ILE A 293 -4.13 26.03 -7.06
CA ILE A 293 -2.70 25.84 -7.27
C ILE A 293 -2.45 25.64 -8.76
N ARG A 294 -1.60 26.48 -9.36
CA ARG A 294 -1.22 26.38 -10.77
C ARG A 294 0.13 25.70 -10.91
N VAL A 295 0.17 24.62 -11.68
CA VAL A 295 1.41 23.91 -12.01
C VAL A 295 1.59 23.95 -13.51
N GLU A 296 2.66 24.58 -13.97
CA GLU A 296 2.97 24.71 -15.39
C GLU A 296 4.01 23.68 -15.83
N THR A 297 3.75 23.08 -16.98
CA THR A 297 4.72 22.24 -17.71
C THR A 297 4.91 22.81 -19.11
N ASP A 298 5.80 22.22 -19.91
CA ASP A 298 5.98 22.61 -21.31
C ASP A 298 4.73 22.30 -22.17
N GLU A 299 3.94 21.30 -21.79
CA GLU A 299 2.82 20.79 -22.60
C GLU A 299 1.46 21.33 -22.17
N TYR A 300 1.28 21.58 -20.87
CA TYR A 300 0.01 21.97 -20.27
C TYR A 300 0.17 22.75 -18.96
N THR A 301 -0.90 23.40 -18.54
CA THR A 301 -1.06 23.99 -17.20
C THR A 301 -2.12 23.21 -16.44
N ASP A 302 -1.74 22.67 -15.28
CA ASP A 302 -2.66 22.01 -14.35
C ASP A 302 -3.17 23.02 -13.32
N LEU A 303 -4.48 23.13 -13.21
CA LEU A 303 -5.19 23.87 -12.16
C LEU A 303 -5.68 22.87 -11.12
N LYS A 304 -5.10 22.92 -9.93
CA LYS A 304 -5.38 21.97 -8.83
C LYS A 304 -6.22 22.64 -7.76
N THR A 305 -7.27 21.97 -7.33
CA THR A 305 -8.21 22.42 -6.29
C THR A 305 -8.47 21.31 -5.28
N CYS A 306 -9.07 21.63 -4.14
CA CYS A 306 -9.47 20.64 -3.13
C CYS A 306 -10.99 20.48 -3.09
N VAL A 307 -11.47 19.28 -3.38
CA VAL A 307 -12.86 18.85 -3.23
C VAL A 307 -13.06 18.36 -1.80
N THR A 308 -14.09 18.90 -1.14
CA THR A 308 -14.44 18.54 0.25
C THR A 308 -15.81 17.88 0.38
N ASP A 309 -16.62 17.90 -0.69
CA ASP A 309 -17.84 17.11 -0.79
C ASP A 309 -17.52 15.64 -1.07
N ASN A 310 -17.97 14.74 -0.19
CA ASN A 310 -17.80 13.30 -0.34
C ASN A 310 -18.47 12.74 -1.60
N ASN A 311 -19.54 13.38 -2.06
CA ASN A 311 -20.27 12.99 -3.27
C ASN A 311 -19.79 13.75 -4.52
N GLY A 312 -18.84 14.67 -4.35
CA GLY A 312 -18.21 15.41 -5.46
C GLY A 312 -17.41 14.48 -6.36
N THR A 313 -16.97 15.00 -7.51
CA THR A 313 -16.08 14.28 -8.43
C THR A 313 -14.67 14.87 -8.37
N SER A 314 -13.66 14.03 -8.21
CA SER A 314 -12.26 14.40 -8.41
C SER A 314 -11.77 13.94 -9.77
N THR A 315 -10.94 14.77 -10.41
CA THR A 315 -10.29 14.45 -11.69
C THR A 315 -8.79 14.33 -11.48
N GLU A 316 -8.21 13.26 -12.00
CA GLU A 316 -6.81 12.91 -11.86
C GLU A 316 -6.21 12.52 -13.20
N TYR A 317 -4.91 12.75 -13.37
CA TYR A 317 -4.20 12.43 -14.60
C TYR A 317 -3.06 11.46 -14.30
N VAL A 318 -2.98 10.39 -15.08
CA VAL A 318 -1.89 9.42 -15.07
C VAL A 318 -1.24 9.46 -16.45
N GLY A 319 -0.15 10.21 -16.59
CA GLY A 319 0.42 10.53 -17.89
C GLY A 319 -0.62 11.18 -18.82
N PRO A 320 -0.93 10.59 -19.99
CA PRO A 320 -1.93 11.12 -20.91
C PRO A 320 -3.37 10.76 -20.54
N TYR A 321 -3.57 9.85 -19.57
CA TYR A 321 -4.89 9.33 -19.23
C TYR A 321 -5.57 10.20 -18.16
N VAL A 322 -6.88 10.37 -18.29
CA VAL A 322 -7.72 11.10 -17.33
C VAL A 322 -8.67 10.15 -16.60
N PHE A 323 -8.82 10.34 -15.30
CA PHE A 323 -9.69 9.55 -14.45
C PHE A 323 -10.60 10.47 -13.64
N HIS A 324 -11.89 10.25 -13.74
CA HIS A 324 -12.90 10.84 -12.87
C HIS A 324 -13.33 9.78 -11.87
N ASN A 325 -13.44 10.18 -10.60
CA ASN A 325 -13.88 9.30 -9.52
C ASN A 325 -14.73 10.09 -8.52
N PRO A 326 -15.65 9.44 -7.78
CA PRO A 326 -16.23 10.06 -6.59
C PRO A 326 -15.12 10.44 -5.63
N ALA A 327 -15.11 11.68 -5.13
CA ALA A 327 -14.03 12.19 -4.29
C ALA A 327 -13.88 11.39 -2.97
N GLY A 328 -14.99 10.88 -2.43
CA GLY A 328 -15.01 10.00 -1.27
C GLY A 328 -14.48 8.59 -1.54
N SER A 329 -14.49 8.12 -2.79
CA SER A 329 -14.09 6.75 -3.17
C SER A 329 -12.57 6.55 -3.16
N PHE A 330 -12.15 5.30 -3.42
CA PHE A 330 -10.74 4.96 -3.56
C PHE A 330 -10.24 5.33 -4.96
N PHE A 331 -9.13 6.04 -4.99
CA PHE A 331 -8.20 6.11 -6.12
C PHE A 331 -6.81 6.36 -5.51
N GLN A 332 -5.76 6.03 -6.25
CA GLN A 332 -4.39 6.08 -5.75
C GLN A 332 -4.08 7.47 -5.15
N ASN A 333 -3.40 7.49 -4.00
CA ASN A 333 -3.22 8.72 -3.22
C ASN A 333 -1.91 9.44 -3.53
N ASN A 334 -1.05 8.86 -4.37
CA ASN A 334 0.21 9.45 -4.79
C ASN A 334 0.25 9.46 -6.32
N ASN A 335 -0.15 10.58 -6.92
CA ASN A 335 -0.17 10.70 -8.38
C ASN A 335 1.23 10.84 -8.99
N SER A 336 2.24 11.23 -8.20
CA SER A 336 3.60 11.42 -8.72
C SER A 336 4.27 10.10 -9.11
N ILE A 337 4.01 9.00 -8.40
CA ILE A 337 4.61 7.69 -8.71
C ILE A 337 3.84 6.92 -9.79
N LEU A 338 2.55 7.23 -10.04
CA LEU A 338 1.71 6.46 -10.97
C LEU A 338 2.28 6.32 -12.38
N PRO A 339 2.88 7.36 -13.01
CA PRO A 339 3.51 7.18 -14.31
C PRO A 339 4.65 6.16 -14.28
N VAL A 340 5.54 6.23 -13.28
CA VAL A 340 6.66 5.29 -13.10
C VAL A 340 6.15 3.88 -12.85
N PHE A 341 5.15 3.75 -11.99
CA PHE A 341 4.55 2.47 -11.62
C PHE A 341 3.82 1.82 -12.80
N THR A 342 2.94 2.56 -13.48
CA THR A 342 2.21 2.02 -14.64
C THR A 342 3.13 1.72 -15.81
N ASP A 343 4.19 2.51 -16.03
CA ASP A 343 5.20 2.20 -17.04
C ASP A 343 5.97 0.91 -16.71
N TYR A 344 6.33 0.69 -15.45
CA TYR A 344 6.92 -0.58 -15.03
C TYR A 344 5.99 -1.77 -15.33
N ILE A 345 4.70 -1.66 -15.01
CA ILE A 345 3.73 -2.73 -15.34
C ILE A 345 3.65 -2.90 -16.85
N ARG A 346 3.57 -1.82 -17.63
CA ARG A 346 3.57 -1.86 -19.11
C ARG A 346 4.78 -2.60 -19.69
N GLN A 347 5.96 -2.44 -19.09
CA GLN A 347 7.19 -3.12 -19.51
C GLN A 347 7.20 -4.62 -19.16
N HIS A 348 6.49 -5.04 -18.10
CA HIS A 348 6.51 -6.41 -17.58
C HIS A 348 5.20 -7.19 -17.79
N ILE A 349 4.18 -6.57 -18.38
CA ILE A 349 2.88 -7.21 -18.63
C ILE A 349 2.95 -8.26 -19.75
N LEU A 350 3.91 -8.11 -20.65
CA LEU A 350 4.24 -9.09 -21.69
C LEU A 350 5.54 -9.81 -21.32
N PRO A 351 5.73 -11.08 -21.70
CA PRO A 351 7.00 -11.76 -21.52
C PRO A 351 8.12 -11.00 -22.26
N PRO A 352 9.35 -10.99 -21.72
CA PRO A 352 10.48 -10.43 -22.44
C PRO A 352 10.60 -11.09 -23.81
N SER A 353 10.85 -10.29 -24.85
CA SER A 353 11.11 -10.83 -26.19
C SER A 353 12.32 -11.74 -26.05
N SER A 354 12.17 -13.04 -26.34
CA SER A 354 13.25 -14.01 -26.26
C SER A 354 14.47 -13.44 -26.97
N SER A 355 15.49 -13.07 -26.20
CA SER A 355 16.81 -12.80 -26.76
C SER A 355 17.19 -14.08 -27.51
N SER A 356 17.61 -13.90 -28.75
CA SER A 356 18.07 -14.91 -29.68
C SER A 356 19.17 -15.76 -29.04
N SER A 357 18.78 -16.75 -28.27
CA SER A 357 19.62 -17.82 -27.78
C SER A 357 19.52 -18.94 -28.80
N SER A 358 20.57 -18.98 -29.62
CA SER A 358 20.91 -20.07 -30.51
C SER A 358 20.91 -21.41 -29.76
N SER A 359 19.85 -22.20 -29.94
CA SER A 359 19.96 -23.66 -29.85
C SER A 359 18.83 -24.31 -30.63
N THR A 360 19.22 -25.35 -31.36
CA THR A 360 18.50 -25.98 -32.45
C THR A 360 17.43 -26.93 -31.91
N SER A 361 16.22 -26.41 -31.68
CA SER A 361 14.99 -27.22 -31.61
C SER A 361 13.82 -26.34 -31.97
N SER A 362 13.03 -26.78 -32.96
CA SER A 362 11.85 -26.10 -33.52
C SER A 362 11.00 -25.44 -32.40
N PRO A 363 11.01 -24.11 -32.24
CA PRO A 363 10.21 -23.49 -31.21
C PRO A 363 8.79 -23.36 -31.75
N THR A 364 7.86 -24.12 -31.18
CA THR A 364 6.44 -23.77 -31.28
C THR A 364 6.32 -22.33 -30.77
N PRO A 365 5.84 -21.36 -31.57
CA PRO A 365 5.78 -19.98 -31.12
C PRO A 365 4.85 -19.92 -29.91
N SER A 366 5.41 -19.56 -28.75
CA SER A 366 4.61 -19.35 -27.54
C SER A 366 3.50 -18.35 -27.88
N PRO A 367 2.23 -18.65 -27.53
CA PRO A 367 1.10 -17.80 -27.90
C PRO A 367 1.35 -16.38 -27.39
N LYS A 368 1.25 -15.41 -28.31
CA LYS A 368 1.45 -14.00 -28.00
C LYS A 368 0.28 -13.55 -27.14
N ILE A 369 0.55 -13.01 -25.95
CA ILE A 369 -0.49 -12.42 -25.10
C ILE A 369 -1.16 -11.27 -25.87
N LYS A 370 -2.48 -11.36 -26.03
CA LYS A 370 -3.33 -10.37 -26.73
C LYS A 370 -4.36 -9.72 -25.81
N TYR A 371 -4.69 -10.37 -24.70
CA TYR A 371 -5.82 -10.01 -23.86
C TYR A 371 -5.39 -9.70 -22.42
N LEU A 372 -6.10 -8.79 -21.78
CA LEU A 372 -5.96 -8.48 -20.35
C LEU A 372 -7.27 -8.71 -19.61
N ILE A 373 -7.19 -9.40 -18.48
CA ILE A 373 -8.22 -9.39 -17.44
C ILE A 373 -7.65 -8.64 -16.24
N ASP A 374 -8.29 -7.55 -15.85
CA ASP A 374 -7.95 -6.72 -14.70
C ASP A 374 -8.95 -7.04 -13.57
N ALA A 375 -8.52 -7.86 -12.62
CA ALA A 375 -9.33 -8.27 -11.48
C ALA A 375 -9.18 -7.27 -10.33
N TYR A 376 -10.31 -6.90 -9.71
CA TYR A 376 -10.40 -5.79 -8.75
C TYR A 376 -10.11 -4.43 -9.41
N SER A 377 -10.61 -4.25 -10.63
CA SER A 377 -10.22 -3.13 -11.51
C SER A 377 -10.57 -1.73 -10.98
N GLY A 378 -11.45 -1.63 -9.98
CA GLY A 378 -11.96 -0.36 -9.48
C GLY A 378 -12.53 0.50 -10.62
N SER A 379 -12.00 1.71 -10.78
CA SER A 379 -12.39 2.64 -11.85
C SER A 379 -11.56 2.49 -13.14
N GLY A 380 -10.86 1.36 -13.29
CA GLY A 380 -10.23 0.92 -14.53
C GLY A 380 -8.81 1.41 -14.76
N LEU A 381 -8.01 1.65 -13.71
CA LEU A 381 -6.64 2.16 -13.83
C LEU A 381 -5.80 1.29 -14.79
N PHE A 382 -5.65 0.00 -14.51
CA PHE A 382 -4.83 -0.88 -15.35
C PHE A 382 -5.53 -1.20 -16.67
N THR A 383 -6.82 -1.50 -16.66
CA THR A 383 -7.60 -1.74 -17.89
C THR A 383 -7.38 -0.62 -18.92
N ILE A 384 -7.48 0.65 -18.50
CA ILE A 384 -7.35 1.81 -19.39
C ILE A 384 -5.88 2.04 -19.79
N THR A 385 -4.97 2.11 -18.81
CA THR A 385 -3.56 2.45 -19.08
C THR A 385 -2.79 1.36 -19.82
N LEU A 386 -3.21 0.10 -19.72
CA LEU A 386 -2.59 -1.04 -20.40
C LEU A 386 -3.26 -1.39 -21.72
N SER A 387 -4.53 -1.02 -21.94
CA SER A 387 -5.29 -1.41 -23.14
C SER A 387 -4.59 -1.21 -24.49
N PRO A 388 -3.74 -0.17 -24.72
CA PRO A 388 -3.08 -0.02 -26.02
C PRO A 388 -2.04 -1.12 -26.32
N LEU A 389 -1.55 -1.83 -25.31
CA LEU A 389 -0.58 -2.92 -25.47
C LEU A 389 -1.24 -4.26 -25.82
N LEU A 390 -2.55 -4.40 -25.58
CA LEU A 390 -3.29 -5.65 -25.69
C LEU A 390 -4.22 -5.60 -26.90
N PRO A 391 -3.79 -6.09 -28.08
CA PRO A 391 -4.55 -5.93 -29.31
C PRO A 391 -5.92 -6.61 -29.30
N GLY A 392 -6.08 -7.68 -28.51
CA GLY A 392 -7.32 -8.44 -28.36
C GLY A 392 -8.36 -7.77 -27.44
N GLY A 393 -7.97 -6.74 -26.70
CA GLY A 393 -8.86 -6.02 -25.78
C GLY A 393 -8.63 -6.38 -24.31
N SER A 394 -9.16 -5.53 -23.44
CA SER A 394 -9.01 -5.62 -21.98
C SER A 394 -10.38 -5.62 -21.30
N VAL A 395 -10.54 -6.40 -20.23
CA VAL A 395 -11.72 -6.36 -19.38
C VAL A 395 -11.35 -6.07 -17.93
N GLY A 396 -11.97 -5.04 -17.36
CA GLY A 396 -11.93 -4.77 -15.92
C GLY A 396 -13.12 -5.40 -15.21
N ILE A 397 -12.86 -6.08 -14.09
CA ILE A 397 -13.89 -6.74 -13.29
C ILE A 397 -13.77 -6.25 -11.85
N ASP A 398 -14.88 -5.77 -11.30
CA ASP A 398 -14.96 -5.29 -9.92
C ASP A 398 -16.34 -5.60 -9.34
N ILE A 399 -16.44 -5.77 -8.02
CA ILE A 399 -17.72 -6.02 -7.36
C ILE A 399 -18.59 -4.75 -7.24
N SER A 400 -17.98 -3.57 -7.34
CA SER A 400 -18.67 -2.30 -7.16
C SER A 400 -19.24 -1.77 -8.48
N ASP A 401 -20.56 -1.81 -8.61
CA ASP A 401 -21.29 -1.17 -9.72
C ASP A 401 -20.92 0.31 -9.88
N ALA A 402 -20.72 1.03 -8.77
CA ALA A 402 -20.32 2.43 -8.79
C ALA A 402 -18.94 2.61 -9.44
N SER A 403 -17.96 1.79 -9.05
CA SER A 403 -16.61 1.80 -9.64
C SER A 403 -16.65 1.48 -11.14
N ILE A 404 -17.42 0.46 -11.54
CA ILE A 404 -17.58 0.05 -12.94
C ILE A 404 -18.24 1.13 -13.80
N ASN A 405 -19.24 1.85 -13.26
CA ASN A 405 -19.84 2.98 -13.95
C ASN A 405 -18.82 4.10 -14.21
N TYR A 406 -17.94 4.37 -13.25
CA TYR A 406 -16.83 5.32 -13.45
C TYR A 406 -15.76 4.76 -14.39
N ALA A 407 -15.49 3.46 -14.38
CA ALA A 407 -14.57 2.84 -15.33
C ALA A 407 -15.05 3.02 -16.79
N TRP A 408 -16.35 2.84 -17.04
CA TRP A 408 -16.95 3.16 -18.34
C TRP A 408 -16.85 4.64 -18.71
N ARG A 409 -17.06 5.56 -17.75
CA ARG A 409 -16.87 7.01 -17.98
C ARG A 409 -15.42 7.33 -18.30
N ASN A 410 -14.47 6.74 -17.58
CA ASN A 410 -13.04 6.94 -17.77
C ASN A 410 -12.58 6.40 -19.12
N ALA A 411 -13.04 5.22 -19.55
CA ALA A 411 -12.73 4.71 -20.88
C ALA A 411 -13.23 5.65 -22.00
N ARG A 412 -14.44 6.21 -21.85
CA ARG A 412 -14.97 7.22 -22.79
C ARG A 412 -14.15 8.51 -22.77
N ALA A 413 -13.78 9.01 -21.59
CA ALA A 413 -12.94 10.20 -21.43
C ALA A 413 -11.55 10.02 -22.09
N ASN A 414 -11.04 8.78 -22.09
CA ASN A 414 -9.79 8.39 -22.76
C ASN A 414 -9.98 7.90 -24.20
N LYS A 415 -11.18 8.07 -24.79
CA LYS A 415 -11.50 7.71 -26.18
C LYS A 415 -11.23 6.23 -26.51
N LEU A 416 -11.39 5.34 -25.53
CA LEU A 416 -11.26 3.90 -25.72
C LEU A 416 -12.61 3.28 -26.12
N PRO A 417 -12.70 2.58 -27.26
CA PRO A 417 -13.92 1.89 -27.64
C PRO A 417 -14.14 0.62 -26.80
N PRO A 418 -15.38 0.10 -26.70
CA PRO A 418 -15.68 -1.15 -25.98
C PRO A 418 -14.88 -2.37 -26.44
N SER A 419 -14.40 -2.39 -27.70
CA SER A 419 -13.53 -3.44 -28.23
C SER A 419 -12.11 -3.40 -27.66
N ARG A 420 -11.72 -2.29 -27.03
CA ARG A 420 -10.41 -2.11 -26.37
C ARG A 420 -10.51 -2.24 -24.85
N ALA A 421 -11.56 -1.69 -24.25
CA ALA A 421 -11.79 -1.71 -22.81
C ALA A 421 -13.26 -1.98 -22.50
N ARG A 422 -13.54 -3.11 -21.84
CA ARG A 422 -14.86 -3.50 -21.33
C ARG A 422 -14.81 -3.56 -19.80
N PHE A 423 -15.96 -3.36 -19.14
CA PHE A 423 -16.05 -3.45 -17.68
C PHE A 423 -17.27 -4.24 -17.26
N ILE A 424 -17.10 -5.11 -16.26
CA ILE A 424 -18.13 -6.00 -15.75
C ILE A 424 -18.21 -5.83 -14.23
N ALA A 425 -19.42 -5.59 -13.72
CA ALA A 425 -19.70 -5.69 -12.30
C ALA A 425 -19.95 -7.17 -11.96
N ALA A 426 -19.03 -7.80 -11.23
CA ALA A 426 -19.15 -9.19 -10.84
C ALA A 426 -18.40 -9.48 -9.54
N ASP A 427 -18.90 -10.49 -8.82
CA ASP A 427 -18.22 -11.03 -7.66
C ASP A 427 -16.97 -11.82 -8.07
N ALA A 428 -15.87 -11.66 -7.35
CA ALA A 428 -14.61 -12.37 -7.60
C ALA A 428 -14.77 -13.90 -7.57
N ARG A 429 -15.82 -14.42 -6.90
CA ARG A 429 -16.18 -15.85 -6.86
C ARG A 429 -16.68 -16.42 -8.21
N ASN A 430 -16.99 -15.57 -9.19
CA ASN A 430 -17.42 -16.00 -10.51
C ASN A 430 -16.81 -15.12 -11.61
N LEU A 431 -15.48 -14.93 -11.55
CA LEU A 431 -14.77 -14.00 -12.43
C LEU A 431 -14.52 -14.61 -13.83
N PHE A 432 -14.25 -15.91 -13.89
CA PHE A 432 -13.94 -16.63 -15.12
C PHE A 432 -15.14 -17.43 -15.63
N THR A 433 -16.24 -16.74 -15.91
CA THR A 433 -17.46 -17.35 -16.48
C THR A 433 -17.19 -18.01 -17.85
N PRO A 434 -18.08 -18.90 -18.35
CA PRO A 434 -17.93 -19.46 -19.70
C PRO A 434 -17.82 -18.39 -20.80
N GLU A 435 -18.51 -17.26 -20.66
CA GLU A 435 -18.38 -16.13 -21.59
C GLU A 435 -16.98 -15.52 -21.55
N VAL A 436 -16.44 -15.27 -20.34
CA VAL A 436 -15.08 -14.75 -20.16
C VAL A 436 -14.05 -15.72 -20.75
N ARG A 437 -14.15 -17.02 -20.43
CA ARG A 437 -13.22 -18.04 -20.93
C ARG A 437 -13.25 -18.18 -22.46
N SER A 438 -14.43 -18.04 -23.06
CA SER A 438 -14.59 -18.08 -24.53
C SER A 438 -14.00 -16.83 -25.21
N THR A 439 -14.15 -15.67 -24.57
CA THR A 439 -13.68 -14.38 -25.11
C THR A 439 -12.17 -14.18 -24.92
N TYR A 440 -11.62 -14.71 -23.83
CA TYR A 440 -10.24 -14.50 -23.39
C TYR A 440 -9.56 -15.86 -23.22
N PRO A 441 -8.98 -16.45 -24.30
CA PRO A 441 -8.27 -17.71 -24.20
C PRO A 441 -7.09 -17.59 -23.24
N ALA A 442 -6.96 -18.54 -22.31
CA ALA A 442 -5.99 -18.51 -21.23
C ALA A 442 -4.54 -18.35 -21.71
N ASP A 443 -4.17 -19.06 -22.77
CA ASP A 443 -2.84 -19.03 -23.38
C ASP A 443 -2.46 -17.68 -24.00
N GLU A 444 -3.44 -16.83 -24.28
CA GLU A 444 -3.26 -15.50 -24.87
C GLU A 444 -3.58 -14.37 -23.88
N THR A 445 -3.80 -14.71 -22.61
CA THR A 445 -4.31 -13.78 -21.59
C THR A 445 -3.31 -13.56 -20.47
N VAL A 446 -3.15 -12.30 -20.07
CA VAL A 446 -2.54 -11.89 -18.81
C VAL A 446 -3.61 -11.44 -17.82
N VAL A 447 -3.46 -11.81 -16.56
CA VAL A 447 -4.32 -11.34 -15.49
C VAL A 447 -3.55 -10.36 -14.60
N VAL A 448 -4.07 -9.15 -14.44
CA VAL A 448 -3.63 -8.21 -13.40
C VAL A 448 -4.54 -8.37 -12.19
N ILE A 449 -3.96 -8.39 -11.00
CA ILE A 449 -4.69 -8.54 -9.74
C ILE A 449 -4.27 -7.39 -8.82
N ASP A 450 -5.22 -6.60 -8.32
CA ASP A 450 -4.98 -5.55 -7.31
C ASP A 450 -6.00 -5.67 -6.15
N PRO A 451 -5.87 -6.71 -5.30
CA PRO A 451 -6.89 -7.04 -4.32
C PRO A 451 -6.84 -6.09 -3.10
N PRO A 452 -7.89 -6.08 -2.27
CA PRO A 452 -7.85 -5.36 -0.99
C PRO A 452 -6.76 -5.89 -0.04
N ARG A 453 -6.46 -5.17 1.05
CA ARG A 453 -5.37 -5.51 2.01
C ARG A 453 -5.38 -6.96 2.55
N LYS A 454 -6.53 -7.63 2.57
CA LYS A 454 -6.69 -9.04 2.97
C LYS A 454 -6.16 -10.06 1.94
N GLY A 455 -5.76 -9.60 0.76
CA GLY A 455 -5.39 -10.42 -0.40
C GLY A 455 -6.60 -11.01 -1.12
N CYS A 456 -6.32 -12.00 -1.96
CA CYS A 456 -7.30 -12.80 -2.67
C CYS A 456 -7.99 -13.80 -1.72
N ASP A 457 -9.25 -14.11 -1.99
CA ASP A 457 -9.90 -15.25 -1.35
C ASP A 457 -9.52 -16.57 -2.05
N ALA A 458 -9.73 -17.69 -1.34
CA ALA A 458 -9.37 -19.01 -1.84
C ALA A 458 -10.16 -19.40 -3.10
N ASP A 459 -11.39 -18.90 -3.25
CA ASP A 459 -12.24 -19.18 -4.40
C ASP A 459 -11.71 -18.50 -5.66
N PHE A 460 -11.25 -17.26 -5.56
CA PHE A 460 -10.60 -16.54 -6.64
C PHE A 460 -9.29 -17.22 -7.06
N LEU A 461 -8.41 -17.57 -6.10
CA LEU A 461 -7.15 -18.25 -6.42
C LEU A 461 -7.38 -19.59 -7.12
N ARG A 462 -8.39 -20.34 -6.68
CA ARG A 462 -8.79 -21.60 -7.33
C ARG A 462 -9.26 -21.36 -8.76
N GLN A 463 -10.15 -20.39 -8.99
CA GLN A 463 -10.62 -20.09 -10.34
C GLN A 463 -9.49 -19.60 -11.24
N LEU A 464 -8.53 -18.84 -10.71
CA LEU A 464 -7.36 -18.36 -11.46
C LEU A 464 -6.46 -19.54 -11.88
N LEU A 465 -6.19 -20.48 -10.98
CA LEU A 465 -5.44 -21.71 -11.29
C LEU A 465 -6.17 -22.60 -12.31
N GLN A 466 -7.50 -22.66 -12.25
CA GLN A 466 -8.32 -23.39 -13.23
C GLN A 466 -8.39 -22.69 -14.59
N PHE A 467 -8.45 -21.35 -14.61
CA PHE A 467 -8.40 -20.57 -15.84
C PHE A 467 -7.01 -20.65 -16.46
N ALA A 468 -5.96 -20.73 -15.64
CA ALA A 468 -4.57 -20.93 -16.04
C ALA A 468 -4.06 -19.90 -17.07
N PRO A 469 -4.23 -18.58 -16.83
CA PRO A 469 -3.74 -17.56 -17.76
C PRO A 469 -2.23 -17.68 -17.96
N ARG A 470 -1.76 -17.30 -19.15
CA ARG A 470 -0.33 -17.38 -19.52
C ARG A 470 0.58 -16.65 -18.53
N ARG A 471 0.10 -15.52 -18.01
CA ARG A 471 0.86 -14.64 -17.12
C ARG A 471 -0.04 -14.00 -16.08
N VAL A 472 0.50 -13.73 -14.89
CA VAL A 472 -0.18 -13.02 -13.82
C VAL A 472 0.72 -11.90 -13.32
N VAL A 473 0.18 -10.69 -13.18
CA VAL A 473 0.83 -9.56 -12.51
C VAL A 473 0.02 -9.23 -11.26
N TYR A 474 0.59 -9.53 -10.10
CA TYR A 474 -0.04 -9.29 -8.81
C TYR A 474 0.50 -8.00 -8.21
N VAL A 475 -0.35 -6.99 -8.06
CA VAL A 475 -0.12 -5.73 -7.34
C VAL A 475 -0.73 -5.83 -5.94
N SER A 476 -0.06 -5.35 -4.90
CA SER A 476 -0.62 -5.36 -3.55
C SER A 476 -0.07 -4.24 -2.67
N CYS A 477 -0.94 -3.62 -1.88
CA CYS A 477 -0.57 -2.73 -0.77
C CYS A 477 -0.28 -3.48 0.56
N ASN A 478 -0.40 -4.82 0.56
CA ASN A 478 0.02 -5.67 1.67
C ASN A 478 0.84 -6.84 1.12
N VAL A 479 2.17 -6.71 1.21
CA VAL A 479 3.11 -7.70 0.68
C VAL A 479 3.07 -9.05 1.43
N HIS A 480 2.57 -9.08 2.66
CA HIS A 480 2.45 -10.33 3.44
C HIS A 480 1.32 -11.23 2.92
N THR A 481 0.15 -10.64 2.61
CA THR A 481 -0.96 -11.38 1.98
C THR A 481 -0.64 -11.69 0.51
N GLN A 482 0.08 -10.80 -0.18
CA GLN A 482 0.62 -11.09 -1.52
C GLN A 482 1.55 -12.31 -1.49
N ALA A 483 2.51 -12.36 -0.56
CA ALA A 483 3.42 -13.49 -0.43
C ALA A 483 2.68 -14.81 -0.20
N ARG A 484 1.67 -14.82 0.70
CA ARG A 484 0.79 -15.97 0.92
C ARG A 484 0.12 -16.43 -0.38
N ASP A 485 -0.52 -15.50 -1.09
CA ASP A 485 -1.29 -15.81 -2.29
C ASP A 485 -0.39 -16.24 -3.46
N VAL A 486 0.76 -15.59 -3.64
CA VAL A 486 1.77 -16.02 -4.62
C VAL A 486 2.28 -17.42 -4.29
N GLY A 487 2.47 -17.74 -3.00
CA GLY A 487 2.79 -19.10 -2.56
C GLY A 487 1.79 -20.15 -3.03
N VAL A 488 0.49 -19.86 -2.94
CA VAL A 488 -0.59 -20.72 -3.47
C VAL A 488 -0.45 -20.92 -4.97
N LEU A 489 -0.19 -19.85 -5.73
CA LEU A 489 -0.06 -19.90 -7.19
C LEU A 489 1.18 -20.69 -7.64
N VAL A 490 2.29 -20.56 -6.91
CA VAL A 490 3.54 -21.27 -7.21
C VAL A 490 3.41 -22.76 -6.88
N ARG A 491 2.81 -23.10 -5.73
CA ARG A 491 2.55 -24.50 -5.37
C ARG A 491 1.49 -25.14 -6.26
N GLY A 492 0.56 -24.36 -6.80
CA GLY A 492 -0.59 -24.84 -7.56
C GLY A 492 -1.63 -25.55 -6.69
N GLU A 493 -1.72 -25.21 -5.40
CA GLU A 493 -2.60 -25.88 -4.43
C GLU A 493 -3.39 -24.85 -3.64
N THR A 494 -4.71 -25.05 -3.53
CA THR A 494 -5.56 -24.30 -2.59
C THR A 494 -5.92 -25.23 -1.44
N ALA A 495 -5.07 -25.29 -0.42
CA ALA A 495 -5.33 -26.10 0.78
C ALA A 495 -6.71 -25.75 1.37
N GLY A 496 -7.53 -26.77 1.64
CA GLY A 496 -8.89 -26.61 2.20
C GLY A 496 -10.01 -26.37 1.17
N SER A 497 -9.75 -26.54 -0.14
CA SER A 497 -10.75 -26.39 -1.19
C SER A 497 -11.58 -27.66 -1.48
N GLY A 498 -11.31 -28.77 -0.79
CA GLY A 498 -11.95 -30.06 -1.09
C GLY A 498 -11.53 -30.67 -2.44
N LEU A 499 -10.51 -30.11 -3.09
CA LEU A 499 -9.91 -30.64 -4.32
C LEU A 499 -8.63 -31.45 -4.07
N ASP A 500 -8.33 -31.76 -2.80
CA ASP A 500 -7.35 -32.77 -2.43
C ASP A 500 -7.89 -34.15 -2.87
N GLY A 501 -7.80 -34.46 -4.16
CA GLY A 501 -8.15 -35.76 -4.73
C GLY A 501 -9.15 -35.81 -5.89
N ALA A 502 -9.60 -34.67 -6.45
CA ALA A 502 -10.62 -34.68 -7.51
C ALA A 502 -10.20 -33.92 -8.77
N THR A 503 -9.11 -34.34 -9.40
CA THR A 503 -8.96 -34.53 -10.85
C THR A 503 -7.50 -34.89 -11.12
N GLY A 504 -7.25 -36.03 -11.78
CA GLY A 504 -5.94 -36.38 -12.31
C GLY A 504 -5.54 -35.54 -13.52
N GLY A 505 -5.74 -34.22 -13.47
CA GLY A 505 -5.33 -33.26 -14.49
C GLY A 505 -4.04 -32.54 -14.10
N ASN A 506 -3.30 -32.05 -15.09
CA ASN A 506 -2.08 -31.27 -14.88
C ASN A 506 -2.35 -30.12 -13.91
N LYS A 507 -1.51 -30.05 -12.89
CA LYS A 507 -1.63 -29.08 -11.81
C LYS A 507 -1.00 -27.77 -12.30
N THR A 508 -1.82 -26.80 -12.68
CA THR A 508 -1.34 -25.47 -13.07
C THR A 508 -0.49 -24.88 -11.96
N ARG A 509 0.74 -24.47 -12.28
CA ARG A 509 1.65 -23.78 -11.38
C ARG A 509 2.23 -22.55 -12.04
N TYR A 510 2.74 -21.66 -11.22
CA TYR A 510 3.40 -20.45 -11.66
C TYR A 510 4.85 -20.40 -11.17
N ALA A 511 5.74 -19.86 -11.99
CA ALA A 511 7.08 -19.45 -11.57
C ALA A 511 7.11 -17.94 -11.34
N ILE A 512 7.79 -17.50 -10.29
CA ILE A 512 7.98 -16.08 -10.02
C ILE A 512 9.09 -15.55 -10.93
N GLU A 513 8.77 -14.64 -11.83
CA GLU A 513 9.74 -13.97 -12.70
C GLU A 513 10.47 -12.84 -11.96
N SER A 514 9.72 -11.98 -11.27
CA SER A 514 10.28 -10.86 -10.53
C SER A 514 9.39 -10.43 -9.36
N LEU A 515 10.04 -9.88 -8.34
CA LEU A 515 9.43 -9.33 -7.13
C LEU A 515 10.11 -8.00 -6.80
N ARG A 516 9.32 -6.95 -6.53
CA ARG A 516 9.85 -5.68 -6.05
C ARG A 516 8.82 -4.85 -5.30
N GLY A 517 9.30 -3.86 -4.54
CA GLY A 517 8.49 -2.83 -3.91
C GLY A 517 8.41 -1.53 -4.72
N PHE A 518 7.37 -0.76 -4.46
CA PHE A 518 7.18 0.63 -4.87
C PHE A 518 6.82 1.46 -3.64
N ASP A 519 7.40 2.64 -3.54
CA ASP A 519 7.12 3.56 -2.46
C ASP A 519 5.97 4.51 -2.82
N PHE A 520 4.71 4.08 -2.72
CA PHE A 520 3.59 5.04 -2.88
C PHE A 520 3.45 5.98 -1.69
N PHE A 521 4.03 5.63 -0.54
CA PHE A 521 3.86 6.35 0.71
C PHE A 521 5.21 6.67 1.38
N PRO A 522 6.01 7.59 0.80
CA PRO A 522 7.23 8.07 1.42
C PRO A 522 6.98 8.57 2.84
N GLN A 523 8.00 8.49 3.69
CA GLN A 523 7.96 8.78 5.13
C GLN A 523 7.17 7.76 5.96
N THR A 524 6.64 6.69 5.34
CA THR A 524 5.88 5.64 6.03
C THR A 524 6.48 4.24 5.82
N GLY A 525 6.07 3.29 6.66
CA GLY A 525 6.39 1.86 6.54
C GLY A 525 5.72 1.13 5.38
N HIS A 526 4.76 1.76 4.68
CA HIS A 526 4.01 1.08 3.61
C HIS A 526 4.86 0.86 2.36
N VAL A 527 4.67 -0.29 1.72
CA VAL A 527 5.28 -0.66 0.44
C VAL A 527 4.25 -1.38 -0.42
N GLU A 528 4.18 -0.97 -1.68
CA GLU A 528 3.35 -1.60 -2.71
C GLU A 528 4.19 -2.65 -3.43
N GLY A 529 3.83 -3.92 -3.31
CA GLY A 529 4.52 -5.02 -3.97
C GLY A 529 4.00 -5.28 -5.37
N VAL A 530 4.90 -5.59 -6.30
CA VAL A 530 4.58 -6.16 -7.60
C VAL A 530 5.27 -7.51 -7.75
N ALA A 531 4.48 -8.53 -8.02
CA ALA A 531 4.95 -9.86 -8.39
C ALA A 531 4.52 -10.19 -9.82
N VAL A 532 5.48 -10.60 -10.65
CA VAL A 532 5.24 -11.03 -12.03
C VAL A 532 5.43 -12.53 -12.10
N LEU A 533 4.41 -13.25 -12.55
CA LEU A 533 4.37 -14.70 -12.54
C LEU A 533 4.10 -15.25 -13.94
N ASN A 534 4.79 -16.32 -14.31
CA ASN A 534 4.58 -17.05 -15.56
C ASN A 534 4.00 -18.41 -15.28
N ARG A 535 3.02 -18.83 -16.08
CA ARG A 535 2.54 -20.20 -16.01
C ARG A 535 3.67 -21.16 -16.42
N VAL A 536 3.88 -22.20 -15.63
CA VAL A 536 4.79 -23.31 -15.97
C VAL A 536 4.05 -24.21 -16.94
N ASP A 537 4.60 -24.41 -18.14
CA ASP A 537 4.10 -25.43 -19.06
C ASP A 537 4.80 -26.76 -18.70
N GLU A 538 4.02 -27.82 -18.44
CA GLU A 538 4.53 -29.17 -18.17
C GLU A 538 4.77 -29.96 -19.46
#